data_AF-S4RDR7-F1
#
_entry.id   AF-S4RDR7-F1
#
_cell.length_a   1.000
_cell.length_b   1.000
_cell.length_c   1.000
_cell.angle_alpha   90.00
_cell.angle_beta   90.00
_cell.angle_gamma   90.00
#
_symmetry.space_group_name_H-M   'P 1'
#
loop_
_entity.id
_entity.type
_entity.pdbx_description
1 polymer ?
#
loop_
_entity_poly.entity_id
_entity_poly.type
_entity_poly.pdbx_seq_one_letter_code
_entity_poly.pdbx_strand_id
1 'polypeptide(L)'
;LLLIMTASVVCTEGCGRPQKVAFASLSPQFIWRQWFFLQELVSYHCNIGYTVSGFSYSIRCVEGGWTKHKFSCVLVTCKVLVEPENGFISVATEPVYGSVASYMCADGYSLVGPQLRRCMQDGIWSDIDPVCEALSCPQPPDVANSAVVQMAQGTFSLGDSVMYACRDGFSISGEAHITCLESGIWSKPPKCIDEDCGNPGSPRHGRLEGSSFTEGDSATFVCDIGYKIGGKDHINTTCDSDGRWSRPLQDCELLSCGSPQPILNGRWTGNLTYGQVITYSCNEGVKFSDGIMVESTSIVVCQANGLWLGRPPTCERKQTCAPPLPRTHSVASLPPVKTLGRQYPGSPRGTVASLPPVKTSGRQQSETQKCPHTGLLGRFPRCVTTRLAKTCPALSAPRDGFIENDEVTVGTVVIFGCNKGYKLAGKPTTECQPSLTWSSSIPSCQMVTCRAAPLEHGRVNVTAVTPFGSAAAYDCDLGFVLVGQRVRVCLDTGEWSGSNPHCHRIKCKTPLELQHGEVVVDRENLNRVIYVCHEGLVLEGPNVRMCTDAGTWSGTEPKCR
;
A
#
# COMPACT_ATOMS: atom_id res chain seq x y z
N LEU A 1 -93.88 25.96 31.44
CA LEU A 1 -93.99 25.55 30.03
C LEU A 1 -92.81 26.10 29.25
N LEU A 2 -91.89 25.24 28.82
CA LEU A 2 -91.36 25.19 27.44
C LEU A 2 -90.30 24.08 27.36
N LEU A 3 -90.69 22.99 26.72
CA LEU A 3 -89.83 21.97 26.13
C LEU A 3 -89.02 22.61 24.99
N ILE A 4 -87.71 22.34 24.90
CA ILE A 4 -87.03 22.14 23.60
C ILE A 4 -85.99 21.01 23.73
N MET A 5 -86.46 19.82 23.34
CA MET A 5 -85.83 18.80 22.49
C MET A 5 -84.33 18.49 22.65
N THR A 6 -84.09 17.32 23.24
CA THR A 6 -82.97 16.44 22.90
C THR A 6 -83.05 16.02 21.43
N ALA A 7 -82.00 16.28 20.67
CA ALA A 7 -81.79 15.65 19.36
C ALA A 7 -80.35 15.12 19.30
N SER A 8 -80.10 14.04 20.03
CA SER A 8 -79.01 13.12 19.72
C SER A 8 -79.38 12.40 18.43
N VAL A 9 -79.00 12.96 17.29
CA VAL A 9 -78.96 12.20 16.03
C VAL A 9 -77.76 11.26 16.13
N VAL A 10 -77.94 10.15 16.85
CA VAL A 10 -77.07 8.99 16.71
C VAL A 10 -77.55 8.31 15.43
N CYS A 11 -76.80 8.45 14.34
CA CYS A 11 -77.00 7.58 13.18
C CYS A 11 -76.56 6.16 13.62
N THR A 12 -77.50 5.34 14.08
CA THR A 12 -77.26 3.98 14.60
C THR A 12 -77.20 2.90 13.51
N GLU A 13 -77.27 3.26 12.23
CA GLU A 13 -77.38 2.28 11.13
C GLU A 13 -76.05 2.11 10.37
N GLY A 14 -75.05 1.53 11.05
CA GLY A 14 -73.75 1.26 10.44
C GLY A 14 -72.84 0.36 11.28
N CYS A 15 -71.69 0.00 10.72
CA CYS A 15 -70.68 -0.81 11.39
C CYS A 15 -69.49 0.04 11.83
N GLY A 16 -68.94 -0.27 13.01
CA GLY A 16 -67.64 0.27 13.45
C GLY A 16 -66.47 -0.34 12.67
N ARG A 17 -65.23 -0.08 13.12
CA ARG A 17 -64.02 -0.60 12.47
C ARG A 17 -64.07 -2.14 12.30
N PRO A 18 -63.77 -2.67 11.10
CA PRO A 18 -63.68 -4.10 10.84
C PRO A 18 -62.74 -4.86 11.77
N GLN A 19 -63.04 -6.14 11.97
CA GLN A 19 -62.18 -7.07 12.73
C GLN A 19 -60.79 -7.21 12.09
N LYS A 20 -59.76 -7.40 12.93
CA LYS A 20 -58.41 -7.73 12.44
C LYS A 20 -58.40 -9.14 11.87
N VAL A 21 -57.76 -9.32 10.72
CA VAL A 21 -57.54 -10.62 10.08
C VAL A 21 -56.04 -10.92 10.16
N ALA A 22 -55.67 -12.15 10.49
CA ALA A 22 -54.26 -12.54 10.62
C ALA A 22 -53.53 -12.38 9.27
N PHE A 23 -52.35 -11.75 9.30
CA PHE A 23 -51.49 -11.51 8.13
C PHE A 23 -52.15 -10.76 6.97
N ALA A 24 -53.25 -10.04 7.24
CA ALA A 24 -53.95 -9.22 6.27
C ALA A 24 -54.19 -7.81 6.83
N SER A 25 -54.10 -6.83 5.94
CA SER A 25 -54.33 -5.42 6.24
C SER A 25 -55.54 -4.91 5.47
N LEU A 26 -56.32 -4.03 6.10
CA LEU A 26 -57.44 -3.39 5.43
C LEU A 26 -56.91 -2.53 4.27
N SER A 27 -57.57 -2.54 3.12
CA SER A 27 -57.08 -1.78 1.95
C SER A 27 -56.91 -0.28 2.29
N PRO A 28 -55.89 0.41 1.74
CA PRO A 28 -55.47 1.75 2.17
C PRO A 28 -56.58 2.79 2.28
N GLN A 29 -57.58 2.72 1.39
CA GLN A 29 -58.73 3.62 1.34
C GLN A 29 -59.65 3.55 2.58
N PHE A 30 -59.55 2.49 3.39
CA PHE A 30 -60.42 2.28 4.55
C PHE A 30 -59.69 2.39 5.90
N ILE A 31 -58.34 2.45 5.92
CA ILE A 31 -57.51 2.34 7.12
C ILE A 31 -57.84 3.40 8.19
N TRP A 32 -58.20 4.61 7.75
CA TRP A 32 -58.45 5.75 8.62
C TRP A 32 -59.93 5.91 9.03
N ARG A 33 -60.83 5.10 8.48
CA ARG A 33 -62.28 5.21 8.74
C ARG A 33 -62.64 4.44 10.01
N GLN A 34 -63.45 5.08 10.85
CA GLN A 34 -63.94 4.49 12.11
C GLN A 34 -65.38 3.94 11.99
N TRP A 35 -66.10 4.35 10.94
CA TRP A 35 -67.52 4.02 10.71
C TRP A 35 -67.79 3.76 9.23
N PHE A 36 -68.68 2.81 8.95
CA PHE A 36 -69.05 2.33 7.63
C PHE A 36 -70.56 2.19 7.51
N PHE A 37 -71.11 2.49 6.33
CA PHE A 37 -72.54 2.43 6.05
C PHE A 37 -73.02 0.99 5.87
N LEU A 38 -74.31 0.73 6.11
CA LEU A 38 -74.92 -0.56 5.78
C LEU A 38 -74.75 -0.88 4.29
N GLN A 39 -74.55 -2.17 3.99
CA GLN A 39 -74.21 -2.71 2.67
C GLN A 39 -72.83 -2.30 2.13
N GLU A 40 -72.05 -1.48 2.85
CA GLU A 40 -70.71 -1.09 2.43
C GLU A 40 -69.76 -2.30 2.45
N LEU A 41 -68.98 -2.44 1.38
CA LEU A 41 -68.03 -3.52 1.18
C LEU A 41 -66.61 -3.01 1.42
N VAL A 42 -65.88 -3.67 2.31
CA VAL A 42 -64.47 -3.35 2.57
C VAL A 42 -63.60 -4.55 2.21
N SER A 43 -62.48 -4.27 1.56
CA SER A 43 -61.52 -5.29 1.13
C SER A 43 -60.29 -5.29 2.02
N TYR A 44 -59.65 -6.45 2.10
CA TYR A 44 -58.35 -6.66 2.70
C TYR A 44 -57.33 -7.02 1.61
N HIS A 45 -56.07 -6.76 1.90
CA HIS A 45 -54.93 -7.28 1.15
C HIS A 45 -54.04 -8.08 2.12
N CYS A 46 -53.44 -9.16 1.63
CA CYS A 46 -52.46 -9.88 2.42
C CYS A 46 -51.18 -9.04 2.58
N ASN A 47 -50.51 -9.20 3.72
CA ASN A 47 -49.24 -8.55 3.98
C ASN A 47 -48.16 -9.12 3.03
N ILE A 48 -47.05 -8.41 2.86
CA ILE A 48 -45.93 -8.85 2.02
C ILE A 48 -45.48 -10.26 2.44
N GLY A 49 -45.35 -11.16 1.47
CA GLY A 49 -45.00 -12.57 1.70
C GLY A 49 -46.17 -13.51 1.95
N TYR A 50 -47.41 -13.01 1.92
CA TYR A 50 -48.63 -13.80 2.08
C TYR A 50 -49.53 -13.67 0.85
N THR A 51 -50.18 -14.77 0.48
CA THR A 51 -51.17 -14.86 -0.59
C THR A 51 -52.55 -15.26 -0.07
N VAL A 52 -53.60 -14.92 -0.80
CA VAL A 52 -54.99 -15.18 -0.41
C VAL A 52 -55.34 -16.63 -0.69
N SER A 53 -55.78 -17.36 0.33
CA SER A 53 -56.46 -18.65 0.19
C SER A 53 -57.95 -18.50 0.52
N GLY A 54 -58.85 -18.87 -0.40
CA GLY A 54 -60.30 -18.78 -0.23
C GLY A 54 -61.02 -18.03 -1.34
N PHE A 55 -62.29 -17.64 -1.08
CA PHE A 55 -63.23 -17.21 -2.12
C PHE A 55 -63.58 -15.71 -2.14
N SER A 56 -63.35 -14.98 -1.04
CA SER A 56 -63.64 -13.54 -0.96
C SER A 56 -62.71 -12.84 0.02
N TYR A 57 -61.93 -11.87 -0.46
CA TYR A 57 -61.06 -10.99 0.35
C TYR A 57 -61.80 -9.72 0.84
N SER A 58 -63.13 -9.73 0.76
CA SER A 58 -63.99 -8.62 1.15
C SER A 58 -65.06 -9.06 2.14
N ILE A 59 -65.46 -8.13 3.00
CA ILE A 59 -66.55 -8.31 3.97
C ILE A 59 -67.54 -7.15 3.82
N ARG A 60 -68.80 -7.41 4.19
CA ARG A 60 -69.91 -6.47 4.05
C ARG A 60 -70.42 -6.06 5.43
N CYS A 61 -70.75 -4.77 5.57
CA CYS A 61 -71.48 -4.29 6.74
C CYS A 61 -72.97 -4.64 6.59
N VAL A 62 -73.52 -5.38 7.54
CA VAL A 62 -74.95 -5.74 7.61
C VAL A 62 -75.53 -5.33 8.97
N GLU A 63 -76.84 -5.39 9.10
CA GLU A 63 -77.50 -5.11 10.37
C GLU A 63 -77.01 -6.11 11.43
N GLY A 64 -76.47 -5.60 12.55
CA GLY A 64 -75.83 -6.41 13.57
C GLY A 64 -74.32 -6.65 13.42
N GLY A 65 -73.65 -6.11 12.39
CA GLY A 65 -72.18 -6.06 12.30
C GLY A 65 -71.59 -6.53 10.96
N TRP A 66 -70.30 -6.89 10.98
CA TRP A 66 -69.58 -7.34 9.78
C TRP A 66 -69.84 -8.82 9.46
N THR A 67 -70.00 -9.15 8.17
CA THR A 67 -70.06 -10.55 7.72
C THR A 67 -68.75 -11.30 8.03
N LYS A 68 -68.84 -12.60 8.32
CA LYS A 68 -67.65 -13.45 8.49
C LYS A 68 -66.83 -13.52 7.19
N HIS A 69 -65.52 -13.37 7.32
CA HIS A 69 -64.58 -13.54 6.21
C HIS A 69 -64.44 -15.03 5.87
N LYS A 70 -64.28 -15.34 4.57
CA LYS A 70 -64.05 -16.71 4.05
C LYS A 70 -62.72 -16.82 3.30
N PHE A 71 -61.71 -16.10 3.79
CA PHE A 71 -60.35 -16.11 3.25
C PHE A 71 -59.34 -16.19 4.39
N SER A 72 -58.14 -16.65 4.07
CA SER A 72 -57.00 -16.66 4.98
C SER A 72 -55.75 -16.30 4.20
N CYS A 73 -54.90 -15.45 4.77
CA CYS A 73 -53.61 -15.10 4.19
C CYS A 73 -52.58 -16.14 4.63
N VAL A 74 -52.08 -16.92 3.68
CA VAL A 74 -51.08 -17.99 3.90
C VAL A 74 -49.75 -17.56 3.29
N LEU A 75 -48.63 -18.05 3.83
CA LEU A 75 -47.31 -17.70 3.27
C LEU A 75 -47.22 -18.12 1.80
N VAL A 76 -46.60 -17.28 0.98
CA VAL A 76 -46.25 -17.62 -0.39
C VAL A 76 -45.22 -18.75 -0.37
N THR A 77 -45.51 -19.84 -1.07
CA THR A 77 -44.60 -20.98 -1.26
C THR A 77 -43.90 -20.85 -2.61
N CYS A 78 -42.58 -21.04 -2.62
CA CYS A 78 -41.81 -21.06 -3.85
C CYS A 78 -41.75 -22.47 -4.45
N LYS A 79 -41.45 -22.55 -5.75
CA LYS A 79 -41.17 -23.83 -6.41
C LYS A 79 -40.02 -24.57 -5.70
N VAL A 80 -40.15 -25.88 -5.59
CA VAL A 80 -39.05 -26.74 -5.12
C VAL A 80 -37.93 -26.68 -6.17
N LEU A 81 -36.70 -26.42 -5.72
CA LEU A 81 -35.52 -26.35 -6.58
C LEU A 81 -34.98 -27.76 -6.84
N VAL A 82 -34.43 -27.98 -8.02
CA VAL A 82 -33.77 -29.23 -8.43
C VAL A 82 -32.27 -29.04 -8.30
N GLU A 83 -31.56 -30.04 -7.75
CA GLU A 83 -30.11 -29.99 -7.60
C GLU A 83 -29.40 -29.89 -8.96
N PRO A 84 -28.38 -29.01 -9.10
CA PRO A 84 -27.61 -28.90 -10.33
C PRO A 84 -26.74 -30.14 -10.53
N GLU A 85 -26.44 -30.46 -11.78
CA GLU A 85 -25.49 -31.54 -12.10
C GLU A 85 -24.12 -31.23 -11.48
N ASN A 86 -23.50 -32.22 -10.83
CA ASN A 86 -22.23 -32.07 -10.10
C ASN A 86 -22.23 -30.97 -9.00
N GLY A 87 -23.40 -30.71 -8.41
CA GLY A 87 -23.54 -29.84 -7.24
C GLY A 87 -24.71 -30.24 -6.34
N PHE A 88 -24.89 -29.49 -5.25
CA PHE A 88 -25.93 -29.73 -4.26
C PHE A 88 -26.55 -28.40 -3.79
N ILE A 89 -27.80 -28.47 -3.33
CA ILE A 89 -28.56 -27.30 -2.85
C ILE A 89 -28.94 -27.50 -1.39
N SER A 90 -28.63 -26.52 -0.55
CA SER A 90 -29.14 -26.43 0.82
C SER A 90 -30.33 -25.49 0.88
N VAL A 91 -31.54 -26.03 1.01
CA VAL A 91 -32.80 -25.29 1.15
C VAL A 91 -33.83 -26.08 1.98
N ALA A 92 -34.81 -25.39 2.57
CA ALA A 92 -35.92 -26.04 3.27
C ALA A 92 -36.78 -26.87 2.31
N THR A 93 -37.35 -27.99 2.81
CA THR A 93 -38.20 -28.92 2.03
C THR A 93 -39.46 -28.25 1.46
N GLU A 94 -40.03 -27.31 2.21
CA GLU A 94 -41.14 -26.46 1.77
C GLU A 94 -40.71 -24.98 1.84
N PRO A 95 -40.10 -24.44 0.78
CA PRO A 95 -39.58 -23.08 0.80
C PRO A 95 -40.72 -22.06 0.72
N VAL A 96 -40.68 -21.09 1.62
CA VAL A 96 -41.67 -20.02 1.73
C VAL A 96 -41.02 -18.65 1.52
N TYR A 97 -41.82 -17.59 1.40
CA TYR A 97 -41.32 -16.23 1.23
C TYR A 97 -40.18 -15.90 2.21
N GLY A 98 -39.06 -15.45 1.66
CA GLY A 98 -37.85 -15.13 2.42
C GLY A 98 -36.89 -16.30 2.65
N SER A 99 -37.27 -17.55 2.38
CA SER A 99 -36.36 -18.70 2.38
C SER A 99 -35.16 -18.46 1.47
N VAL A 100 -34.00 -18.98 1.85
CA VAL A 100 -32.73 -18.85 1.12
C VAL A 100 -32.26 -20.23 0.72
N ALA A 101 -31.95 -20.40 -0.56
CA ALA A 101 -31.29 -21.57 -1.11
C ALA A 101 -29.81 -21.27 -1.33
N SER A 102 -28.94 -22.15 -0.85
CA SER A 102 -27.48 -22.06 -1.04
C SER A 102 -27.00 -23.17 -1.96
N TYR A 103 -26.27 -22.79 -3.01
CA TYR A 103 -25.73 -23.70 -4.00
C TYR A 103 -24.24 -23.92 -3.78
N MET A 104 -23.80 -25.17 -3.94
CA MET A 104 -22.41 -25.58 -3.80
C MET A 104 -22.10 -26.63 -4.87
N CYS A 105 -20.91 -26.58 -5.46
CA CYS A 105 -20.47 -27.58 -6.43
C CYS A 105 -19.65 -28.68 -5.74
N ALA A 106 -19.65 -29.87 -6.35
CA ALA A 106 -18.76 -30.96 -5.95
C ALA A 106 -17.29 -30.61 -6.26
N ASP A 107 -16.36 -31.32 -5.63
CA ASP A 107 -14.93 -31.13 -5.84
C ASP A 107 -14.57 -31.25 -7.34
N GLY A 108 -13.78 -30.31 -7.84
CA GLY A 108 -13.41 -30.24 -9.26
C GLY A 108 -14.38 -29.45 -10.16
N TYR A 109 -15.40 -28.81 -9.59
CA TYR A 109 -16.35 -27.97 -10.33
C TYR A 109 -16.47 -26.58 -9.71
N SER A 110 -16.61 -25.54 -10.54
CA SER A 110 -16.86 -24.16 -10.12
C SER A 110 -18.30 -23.74 -10.39
N LEU A 111 -18.87 -22.97 -9.46
CA LEU A 111 -20.22 -22.43 -9.59
C LEU A 111 -20.25 -21.21 -10.52
N VAL A 112 -20.96 -21.33 -11.63
CA VAL A 112 -21.26 -20.25 -12.57
C VAL A 112 -22.68 -19.76 -12.32
N GLY A 113 -22.79 -18.58 -11.68
CA GLY A 113 -24.07 -17.96 -11.33
C GLY A 113 -24.15 -17.54 -9.86
N PRO A 114 -25.36 -17.22 -9.36
CA PRO A 114 -25.55 -16.77 -7.98
C PRO A 114 -25.41 -17.93 -6.98
N GLN A 115 -24.56 -17.76 -5.95
CA GLN A 115 -24.40 -18.74 -4.86
C GLN A 115 -25.66 -18.86 -3.97
N LEU A 116 -26.37 -17.75 -3.78
CA LEU A 116 -27.54 -17.66 -2.91
C LEU A 116 -28.73 -17.16 -3.71
N ARG A 117 -29.87 -17.82 -3.55
CA ARG A 117 -31.15 -17.38 -4.13
C ARG A 117 -32.20 -17.24 -3.04
N ARG A 118 -33.09 -16.27 -3.18
CA ARG A 118 -34.15 -15.99 -2.19
C ARG A 118 -35.54 -16.17 -2.79
N CYS A 119 -36.45 -16.78 -2.02
CA CYS A 119 -37.85 -16.89 -2.39
C CYS A 119 -38.55 -15.51 -2.30
N MET A 120 -39.06 -15.04 -3.43
CA MET A 120 -39.66 -13.71 -3.59
C MET A 120 -41.18 -13.74 -3.40
N GLN A 121 -41.81 -12.56 -3.37
CA GLN A 121 -43.25 -12.40 -3.10
C GLN A 121 -44.17 -12.98 -4.18
N ASP A 122 -43.65 -13.22 -5.37
CA ASP A 122 -44.32 -13.82 -6.52
C ASP A 122 -44.22 -15.36 -6.53
N GLY A 123 -43.54 -15.95 -5.55
CA GLY A 123 -43.30 -17.40 -5.49
C GLY A 123 -42.17 -17.87 -6.41
N ILE A 124 -41.38 -16.93 -6.95
CA ILE A 124 -40.22 -17.21 -7.81
C ILE A 124 -38.93 -16.97 -7.01
N TRP A 125 -37.89 -17.74 -7.34
CA TRP A 125 -36.57 -17.54 -6.76
C TRP A 125 -35.84 -16.38 -7.44
N SER A 126 -35.13 -15.56 -6.67
CA SER A 126 -34.32 -14.46 -7.20
C SER A 126 -33.26 -14.96 -8.19
N ASP A 127 -32.92 -14.17 -9.21
CA ASP A 127 -31.84 -14.47 -10.16
C ASP A 127 -32.05 -15.78 -10.97
N ILE A 128 -31.02 -16.20 -11.71
CA ILE A 128 -31.02 -17.41 -12.56
C ILE A 128 -30.57 -18.66 -11.79
N ASP A 129 -30.90 -19.85 -12.30
CA ASP A 129 -30.38 -21.11 -11.79
C ASP A 129 -28.86 -21.19 -12.06
N PRO A 130 -28.00 -21.38 -11.03
CA PRO A 130 -26.55 -21.50 -11.23
C PRO A 130 -26.17 -22.90 -11.74
N VAL A 131 -25.05 -23.00 -12.44
CA VAL A 131 -24.52 -24.24 -13.04
C VAL A 131 -23.15 -24.55 -12.48
N CYS A 132 -22.84 -25.83 -12.26
CA CYS A 132 -21.51 -26.29 -11.89
C CYS A 132 -20.74 -26.73 -13.14
N GLU A 133 -19.70 -25.98 -13.50
CA GLU A 133 -18.85 -26.28 -14.64
C GLU A 133 -17.52 -26.87 -14.18
N ALA A 134 -16.99 -27.85 -14.92
CA ALA A 134 -15.74 -28.50 -14.56
C ALA A 134 -14.59 -27.48 -14.57
N LEU A 135 -13.74 -27.53 -13.54
CA LEU A 135 -12.54 -26.71 -13.46
C LEU A 135 -11.53 -27.17 -14.51
N SER A 136 -11.19 -26.29 -15.44
CA SER A 136 -10.17 -26.54 -16.46
C SER A 136 -9.02 -25.55 -16.36
N CYS A 137 -7.78 -26.04 -16.39
CA CYS A 137 -6.60 -25.18 -16.49
C CYS A 137 -6.42 -24.65 -17.92
N PRO A 138 -5.89 -23.42 -18.07
CA PRO A 138 -5.49 -22.90 -19.38
C PRO A 138 -4.34 -23.73 -19.96
N GLN A 139 -3.91 -23.44 -21.18
CA GLN A 139 -2.69 -24.05 -21.73
C GLN A 139 -1.48 -23.76 -20.80
N PRO A 140 -0.56 -24.73 -20.61
CA PRO A 140 0.65 -24.56 -19.82
C PRO A 140 1.43 -23.30 -20.22
N PRO A 141 1.96 -22.53 -19.25
CA PRO A 141 2.69 -21.30 -19.54
C PRO A 141 4.02 -21.58 -20.26
N ASP A 142 4.41 -20.74 -21.21
CA ASP A 142 5.70 -20.86 -21.88
C ASP A 142 6.87 -20.53 -20.94
N VAL A 143 7.84 -21.45 -20.84
CA VAL A 143 9.08 -21.25 -20.08
C VAL A 143 10.23 -21.02 -21.06
N ALA A 144 10.92 -19.88 -20.92
CA ALA A 144 12.06 -19.53 -21.77
C ALA A 144 13.16 -20.61 -21.71
N ASN A 145 13.76 -20.91 -22.87
CA ASN A 145 14.80 -21.94 -23.03
C ASN A 145 14.36 -23.37 -22.65
N SER A 146 13.05 -23.63 -22.55
CA SER A 146 12.52 -24.98 -22.44
C SER A 146 12.19 -25.61 -23.81
N ALA A 147 12.30 -26.93 -23.88
CA ALA A 147 11.69 -27.79 -24.88
C ALA A 147 10.54 -28.52 -24.18
N VAL A 148 9.31 -28.05 -24.37
CA VAL A 148 8.12 -28.71 -23.80
C VAL A 148 7.98 -30.10 -24.41
N VAL A 149 8.03 -31.15 -23.58
CA VAL A 149 7.79 -32.54 -24.01
C VAL A 149 6.53 -33.04 -23.30
N GLN A 150 5.37 -32.63 -23.84
CA GLN A 150 4.27 -33.47 -24.32
C GLN A 150 3.07 -32.56 -24.61
N MET A 151 2.86 -32.23 -25.89
CA MET A 151 1.65 -31.53 -26.33
C MET A 151 0.46 -32.48 -26.23
N ALA A 152 -0.35 -32.33 -25.20
CA ALA A 152 -1.76 -32.66 -25.34
C ALA A 152 -2.46 -31.37 -25.79
N GLN A 153 -2.68 -31.22 -27.10
CA GLN A 153 -3.69 -30.28 -27.56
C GLN A 153 -5.02 -30.72 -26.96
N GLY A 154 -5.57 -29.94 -26.04
CA GLY A 154 -6.77 -30.31 -25.30
C GLY A 154 -7.08 -29.37 -24.13
N THR A 155 -8.19 -29.64 -23.48
CA THR A 155 -8.59 -29.03 -22.20
C THR A 155 -7.94 -29.80 -21.05
N PHE A 156 -7.21 -29.10 -20.18
CA PHE A 156 -6.57 -29.71 -19.01
C PHE A 156 -7.52 -29.68 -17.83
N SER A 157 -7.75 -30.85 -17.24
CA SER A 157 -8.61 -31.05 -16.08
C SER A 157 -7.81 -31.07 -14.77
N LEU A 158 -8.52 -30.94 -13.65
CA LEU A 158 -7.94 -31.00 -12.32
C LEU A 158 -7.04 -32.24 -12.15
N GLY A 159 -5.79 -32.05 -11.71
CA GLY A 159 -4.82 -33.13 -11.49
C GLY A 159 -3.98 -33.52 -12.70
N ASP A 160 -4.28 -33.02 -13.90
CA ASP A 160 -3.41 -33.22 -15.06
C ASP A 160 -2.02 -32.63 -14.81
N SER A 161 -0.98 -33.30 -15.31
CA SER A 161 0.41 -32.87 -15.13
C SER A 161 1.17 -32.82 -16.45
N VAL A 162 2.02 -31.78 -16.58
CA VAL A 162 2.84 -31.55 -17.77
C VAL A 162 4.30 -31.38 -17.34
N MET A 163 5.21 -31.98 -18.10
CA MET A 163 6.64 -31.98 -17.79
C MET A 163 7.40 -31.01 -18.70
N TYR A 164 8.26 -30.18 -18.09
CA TYR A 164 9.18 -29.31 -18.79
C TYR A 164 10.56 -29.95 -18.86
N ALA A 165 11.18 -29.86 -20.04
CA ALA A 165 12.60 -30.13 -20.22
C ALA A 165 13.29 -28.83 -20.66
N CYS A 166 14.51 -28.57 -20.19
CA CYS A 166 15.31 -27.45 -20.67
C CYS A 166 16.07 -27.83 -21.95
N ARG A 167 16.35 -26.84 -22.80
CA ARG A 167 17.20 -27.04 -23.99
C ARG A 167 18.65 -27.27 -23.57
N ASP A 168 19.44 -27.87 -24.46
CA ASP A 168 20.87 -28.12 -24.23
C ASP A 168 21.60 -26.86 -23.74
N GLY A 169 22.39 -27.00 -22.67
CA GLY A 169 23.12 -25.90 -22.01
C GLY A 169 22.40 -25.25 -20.82
N PHE A 170 21.17 -25.68 -20.50
CA PHE A 170 20.40 -25.17 -19.36
C PHE A 170 19.95 -26.31 -18.44
N SER A 171 20.08 -26.11 -17.13
CA SER A 171 19.57 -27.01 -16.10
C SER A 171 18.22 -26.53 -15.54
N ILE A 172 17.39 -27.48 -15.09
CA ILE A 172 16.08 -27.16 -14.52
C ILE A 172 16.21 -26.76 -13.04
N SER A 173 15.68 -25.59 -12.70
CA SER A 173 15.61 -25.06 -11.36
C SER A 173 14.16 -25.08 -10.86
N GLY A 174 13.90 -25.98 -9.91
CA GLY A 174 12.56 -26.22 -9.35
C GLY A 174 11.98 -27.57 -9.77
N GLU A 175 10.65 -27.69 -9.66
CA GLU A 175 9.93 -28.92 -9.98
C GLU A 175 9.67 -29.02 -11.47
N ALA A 176 10.12 -30.13 -12.09
CA ALA A 176 10.04 -30.32 -13.54
C ALA A 176 8.61 -30.53 -14.06
N HIS A 177 7.70 -30.95 -13.18
CA HIS A 177 6.30 -31.17 -13.50
C HIS A 177 5.44 -30.05 -12.90
N ILE A 178 4.49 -29.56 -13.68
CA ILE A 178 3.41 -28.71 -13.15
C ILE A 178 2.11 -29.50 -13.14
N THR A 179 1.25 -29.23 -12.17
CA THR A 179 -0.05 -29.89 -11.97
C THR A 179 -1.17 -28.87 -12.00
N CYS A 180 -2.30 -29.22 -12.61
CA CYS A 180 -3.50 -28.40 -12.58
C CYS A 180 -4.12 -28.47 -11.18
N LEU A 181 -4.15 -27.34 -10.47
CA LEU A 181 -4.60 -27.24 -9.08
C LEU A 181 -6.12 -27.07 -8.99
N GLU A 182 -6.68 -27.28 -7.79
CA GLU A 182 -8.10 -27.05 -7.44
C GLU A 182 -8.55 -25.60 -7.66
N SER A 183 -7.61 -24.68 -7.83
CA SER A 183 -7.88 -23.29 -8.20
C SER A 183 -8.17 -23.09 -9.69
N GLY A 184 -8.02 -24.12 -10.53
CA GLY A 184 -8.08 -23.99 -12.00
C GLY A 184 -6.84 -23.31 -12.59
N ILE A 185 -5.72 -23.30 -11.86
CA ILE A 185 -4.44 -22.70 -12.27
C ILE A 185 -3.33 -23.74 -12.12
N TRP A 186 -2.33 -23.70 -13.01
CA TRP A 186 -1.13 -24.53 -12.89
C TRP A 186 -0.31 -24.22 -11.64
N SER A 187 0.34 -25.24 -11.09
CA SER A 187 1.39 -25.08 -10.08
C SER A 187 2.59 -24.28 -10.63
N LYS A 188 3.48 -23.85 -9.73
CA LYS A 188 4.57 -22.92 -10.07
C LYS A 188 5.50 -23.51 -11.14
N PRO A 189 5.68 -22.87 -12.31
CA PRO A 189 6.53 -23.40 -13.37
C PRO A 189 8.03 -23.33 -13.01
N PRO A 190 8.85 -24.27 -13.51
CA PRO A 190 10.29 -24.29 -13.30
C PRO A 190 11.00 -23.17 -14.09
N LYS A 191 12.27 -22.92 -13.75
CA LYS A 191 13.15 -22.02 -14.50
C LYS A 191 14.29 -22.81 -15.13
N CYS A 192 14.62 -22.54 -16.38
CA CYS A 192 15.85 -23.04 -17.00
C CYS A 192 16.98 -22.04 -16.70
N ILE A 193 18.04 -22.48 -16.01
CA ILE A 193 19.20 -21.68 -15.62
C ILE A 193 20.46 -22.21 -16.30
N ASP A 194 21.40 -21.34 -16.64
CA ASP A 194 22.69 -21.73 -17.22
C ASP A 194 23.52 -22.56 -16.22
N GLU A 195 24.28 -23.54 -16.72
CA GLU A 195 25.20 -24.34 -15.91
C GLU A 195 26.58 -23.67 -15.70
N ASP A 196 26.85 -22.53 -16.34
CA ASP A 196 28.09 -21.74 -16.21
C ASP A 196 27.98 -20.64 -15.12
N CYS A 197 29.11 -20.14 -14.57
CA CYS A 197 29.14 -19.03 -13.59
C CYS A 197 28.40 -17.75 -14.02
N GLY A 198 28.07 -17.65 -15.32
CA GLY A 198 27.37 -16.53 -15.92
C GLY A 198 28.24 -15.27 -16.01
N ASN A 199 27.86 -14.34 -16.88
CA ASN A 199 28.55 -13.05 -16.97
C ASN A 199 28.37 -12.27 -15.64
N PRO A 200 29.44 -11.92 -14.92
CA PRO A 200 29.35 -11.25 -13.61
C PRO A 200 28.82 -9.81 -13.68
N GLY A 201 28.64 -9.26 -14.89
CA GLY A 201 28.22 -7.87 -15.09
C GLY A 201 29.37 -6.87 -14.98
N SER A 202 29.11 -5.61 -15.31
CA SER A 202 30.09 -4.53 -15.22
C SER A 202 29.84 -3.63 -14.00
N PRO A 203 30.89 -3.19 -13.28
CA PRO A 203 30.76 -2.24 -12.18
C PRO A 203 30.17 -0.91 -12.64
N ARG A 204 29.43 -0.20 -11.78
CA ARG A 204 29.15 1.22 -12.04
C ARG A 204 30.45 2.03 -11.98
N HIS A 205 30.64 2.90 -12.97
CA HIS A 205 31.89 3.65 -13.21
C HIS A 205 33.10 2.73 -13.45
N GLY A 206 32.88 1.63 -14.16
CA GLY A 206 33.90 0.70 -14.60
C GLY A 206 33.38 -0.20 -15.72
N ARG A 207 34.25 -1.12 -16.16
CA ARG A 207 33.97 -2.11 -17.20
C ARG A 207 34.50 -3.48 -16.80
N LEU A 208 33.89 -4.52 -17.35
CA LEU A 208 34.40 -5.88 -17.28
C LEU A 208 35.29 -6.18 -18.49
N GLU A 209 36.51 -6.67 -18.25
CA GLU A 209 37.41 -7.21 -19.27
C GLU A 209 37.49 -8.73 -19.12
N GLY A 210 36.86 -9.45 -20.06
CA GLY A 210 36.79 -10.91 -20.11
C GLY A 210 35.77 -11.37 -21.15
N SER A 211 36.03 -12.50 -21.83
CA SER A 211 35.19 -13.00 -22.93
C SER A 211 34.71 -14.44 -22.75
N SER A 212 35.17 -15.14 -21.71
CA SER A 212 34.79 -16.51 -21.37
C SER A 212 34.50 -16.58 -19.86
N PHE A 213 33.47 -17.34 -19.49
CA PHE A 213 32.86 -17.33 -18.15
C PHE A 213 32.60 -18.74 -17.61
N THR A 214 33.40 -19.71 -18.05
CA THR A 214 33.33 -21.13 -17.66
C THR A 214 34.23 -21.43 -16.46
N GLU A 215 34.11 -22.62 -15.86
CA GLU A 215 34.92 -23.05 -14.71
C GLU A 215 36.43 -22.85 -14.96
N GLY A 216 37.08 -22.09 -14.08
CA GLY A 216 38.51 -21.75 -14.19
C GLY A 216 38.83 -20.50 -15.01
N ASP A 217 37.86 -19.90 -15.71
CA ASP A 217 38.07 -18.63 -16.40
C ASP A 217 38.21 -17.45 -15.43
N SER A 218 39.00 -16.46 -15.83
CA SER A 218 39.23 -15.25 -15.06
C SER A 218 38.77 -14.01 -15.81
N ALA A 219 38.03 -13.13 -15.14
CA ALA A 219 37.61 -11.84 -15.66
C ALA A 219 38.13 -10.71 -14.75
N THR A 220 38.34 -9.53 -15.32
CA THR A 220 38.89 -8.38 -14.59
C THR A 220 37.91 -7.22 -14.58
N PHE A 221 37.56 -6.74 -13.39
CA PHE A 221 36.84 -5.47 -13.23
C PHE A 221 37.85 -4.33 -13.30
N VAL A 222 37.66 -3.40 -14.24
CA VAL A 222 38.51 -2.23 -14.45
C VAL A 222 37.68 -0.97 -14.17
N CYS A 223 38.14 -0.11 -13.27
CA CYS A 223 37.44 1.14 -12.95
C CYS A 223 37.77 2.25 -13.96
N ASP A 224 36.80 3.15 -14.14
CA ASP A 224 37.00 4.38 -14.91
C ASP A 224 37.99 5.31 -14.20
N ILE A 225 38.61 6.21 -14.96
CA ILE A 225 39.60 7.15 -14.44
C ILE A 225 39.01 7.96 -13.28
N GLY A 226 39.66 7.91 -12.11
CA GLY A 226 39.20 8.60 -10.91
C GLY A 226 38.33 7.79 -9.96
N TYR A 227 38.09 6.52 -10.28
CA TYR A 227 37.41 5.56 -9.43
C TYR A 227 38.35 4.40 -9.07
N LYS A 228 38.11 3.76 -7.93
CA LYS A 228 38.89 2.61 -7.43
C LYS A 228 37.96 1.53 -6.88
N ILE A 229 38.37 0.26 -7.01
CA ILE A 229 37.71 -0.91 -6.44
C ILE A 229 38.66 -1.56 -5.42
N GLY A 230 38.26 -1.61 -4.15
CA GLY A 230 39.15 -2.04 -3.06
C GLY A 230 40.48 -1.23 -3.00
N GLY A 231 40.48 0.04 -3.41
CA GLY A 231 41.65 0.91 -3.46
C GLY A 231 42.57 0.73 -4.68
N LYS A 232 42.21 -0.10 -5.66
CA LYS A 232 42.98 -0.38 -6.88
C LYS A 232 42.23 0.06 -8.14
N ASP A 233 42.96 0.21 -9.25
CA ASP A 233 42.38 0.51 -10.58
C ASP A 233 41.62 -0.68 -11.19
N HIS A 234 42.00 -1.89 -10.82
CA HIS A 234 41.38 -3.11 -11.30
C HIS A 234 41.47 -4.23 -10.25
N ILE A 235 40.57 -5.21 -10.36
CA ILE A 235 40.59 -6.42 -9.56
C ILE A 235 40.14 -7.62 -10.39
N ASN A 236 40.79 -8.77 -10.20
CA ASN A 236 40.48 -10.00 -10.90
C ASN A 236 39.47 -10.86 -10.11
N THR A 237 38.62 -11.57 -10.84
CA THR A 237 37.69 -12.57 -10.32
C THR A 237 37.79 -13.84 -11.18
N THR A 238 37.57 -15.01 -10.57
CA THR A 238 37.70 -16.33 -11.20
C THR A 238 36.44 -17.13 -10.97
N CYS A 239 36.00 -17.90 -11.96
CA CYS A 239 34.87 -18.82 -11.81
C CYS A 239 35.37 -20.08 -11.08
N ASP A 240 34.89 -20.28 -9.85
CA ASP A 240 35.22 -21.45 -9.01
C ASP A 240 34.35 -22.66 -9.37
N SER A 241 34.77 -23.86 -8.95
CA SER A 241 34.10 -25.14 -9.26
C SER A 241 32.69 -25.30 -8.66
N ASP A 242 32.26 -24.35 -7.84
CA ASP A 242 30.91 -24.29 -7.26
C ASP A 242 29.94 -23.43 -8.09
N GLY A 243 30.36 -22.99 -9.27
CA GLY A 243 29.57 -22.13 -10.16
C GLY A 243 29.46 -20.69 -9.66
N ARG A 244 30.38 -20.22 -8.81
CA ARG A 244 30.41 -18.84 -8.28
C ARG A 244 31.70 -18.13 -8.63
N TRP A 245 31.59 -16.81 -8.76
CA TRP A 245 32.75 -15.93 -8.91
C TRP A 245 33.47 -15.73 -7.57
N SER A 246 34.79 -15.96 -7.54
CA SER A 246 35.65 -15.80 -6.36
C SER A 246 35.60 -14.41 -5.74
N ARG A 247 35.24 -13.40 -6.54
CA ARG A 247 34.83 -12.07 -6.06
C ARG A 247 33.50 -11.66 -6.71
N PRO A 248 32.47 -11.32 -5.91
CA PRO A 248 31.19 -10.82 -6.44
C PRO A 248 31.35 -9.42 -7.04
N LEU A 249 30.41 -9.04 -7.90
CA LEU A 249 30.36 -7.70 -8.50
C LEU A 249 30.32 -6.62 -7.41
N GLN A 250 31.26 -5.68 -7.46
CA GLN A 250 31.35 -4.51 -6.59
C GLN A 250 31.48 -3.25 -7.45
N ASP A 251 30.81 -2.18 -7.04
CA ASP A 251 30.86 -0.89 -7.74
C ASP A 251 32.19 -0.16 -7.48
N CYS A 252 32.65 0.60 -8.48
CA CYS A 252 33.84 1.43 -8.33
C CYS A 252 33.50 2.69 -7.52
N GLU A 253 34.30 2.97 -6.49
CA GLU A 253 34.11 4.12 -5.61
C GLU A 253 34.98 5.30 -6.05
N LEU A 254 34.49 6.51 -5.83
CA LEU A 254 35.21 7.72 -6.22
C LEU A 254 36.50 7.88 -5.39
N LEU A 255 37.64 8.04 -6.06
CA LEU A 255 38.94 8.21 -5.42
C LEU A 255 38.98 9.48 -4.57
N SER A 256 39.64 9.42 -3.42
CA SER A 256 39.92 10.58 -2.56
C SER A 256 41.42 10.83 -2.47
N CYS A 257 41.87 12.08 -2.67
CA CYS A 257 43.29 12.47 -2.61
C CYS A 257 43.83 12.64 -1.18
N GLY A 258 43.05 12.26 -0.17
CA GLY A 258 43.41 12.42 1.24
C GLY A 258 43.44 13.89 1.69
N SER A 259 43.70 14.08 2.98
CA SER A 259 43.72 15.42 3.58
C SER A 259 44.88 16.26 2.99
N PRO A 260 44.60 17.49 2.52
CA PRO A 260 45.59 18.34 1.88
C PRO A 260 46.57 18.91 2.91
N GLN A 261 47.74 19.39 2.46
CA GLN A 261 48.78 19.86 3.36
C GLN A 261 48.31 21.05 4.21
N PRO A 262 48.55 21.05 5.54
CA PRO A 262 48.18 22.17 6.40
C PRO A 262 49.14 23.34 6.18
N ILE A 263 48.60 24.57 6.18
CA ILE A 263 49.38 25.81 6.09
C ILE A 263 49.31 26.60 7.39
N LEU A 264 50.41 27.27 7.75
CA LEU A 264 50.46 28.11 8.94
C LEU A 264 49.61 29.38 8.73
N ASN A 265 48.74 29.69 9.69
CA ASN A 265 47.83 30.84 9.64
C ASN A 265 46.86 30.82 8.43
N GLY A 266 46.44 29.64 7.97
CA GLY A 266 45.40 29.50 6.97
C GLY A 266 44.54 28.25 7.17
N ARG A 267 43.46 28.16 6.41
CA ARG A 267 42.51 27.04 6.36
C ARG A 267 42.19 26.68 4.92
N TRP A 268 41.60 25.51 4.68
CA TRP A 268 41.12 25.11 3.35
C TRP A 268 39.64 24.73 3.40
N THR A 269 38.96 24.83 2.25
CA THR A 269 37.56 24.44 2.06
C THR A 269 37.39 23.73 0.72
N GLY A 270 36.60 22.65 0.69
CA GLY A 270 36.24 21.92 -0.53
C GLY A 270 36.15 20.41 -0.32
N ASN A 271 35.83 19.66 -1.38
CA ASN A 271 35.71 18.20 -1.37
C ASN A 271 37.04 17.54 -1.77
N LEU A 272 37.38 16.42 -1.13
CA LEU A 272 38.66 15.71 -1.28
C LEU A 272 38.66 14.66 -2.41
N THR A 273 37.55 14.52 -3.14
CA THR A 273 37.36 13.49 -4.17
C THR A 273 37.92 13.90 -5.54
N TYR A 274 38.17 12.91 -6.40
CA TYR A 274 38.74 13.09 -7.73
C TYR A 274 38.01 14.15 -8.56
N GLY A 275 38.78 15.02 -9.22
CA GLY A 275 38.26 16.12 -10.04
C GLY A 275 37.76 17.31 -9.23
N GLN A 276 37.70 17.22 -7.89
CA GLN A 276 37.30 18.34 -7.04
C GLN A 276 38.45 19.30 -6.79
N VAL A 277 38.05 20.54 -6.51
CA VAL A 277 38.92 21.68 -6.32
C VAL A 277 38.77 22.17 -4.90
N ILE A 278 39.89 22.34 -4.20
CA ILE A 278 39.90 22.91 -2.84
C ILE A 278 40.64 24.24 -2.82
N THR A 279 40.18 25.14 -1.96
CA THR A 279 40.69 26.50 -1.89
C THR A 279 41.24 26.80 -0.51
N TYR A 280 42.45 27.36 -0.46
CA TYR A 280 43.11 27.84 0.74
C TYR A 280 42.79 29.32 1.01
N SER A 281 42.64 29.67 2.29
CA SER A 281 42.40 31.04 2.76
C SER A 281 43.25 31.35 4.00
N CYS A 282 43.89 32.53 4.05
CA CYS A 282 44.61 32.98 5.26
C CYS A 282 43.64 33.45 6.37
N ASN A 283 44.10 33.33 7.62
CA ASN A 283 43.41 33.81 8.81
C ASN A 283 43.48 35.35 8.92
N GLU A 284 42.61 35.95 9.75
CA GLU A 284 42.49 37.41 9.86
C GLU A 284 43.80 38.12 10.22
N GLY A 285 44.09 39.23 9.51
CA GLY A 285 45.30 40.04 9.71
C GLY A 285 46.56 39.53 9.00
N VAL A 286 46.44 38.50 8.16
CA VAL A 286 47.54 37.86 7.41
C VAL A 286 47.17 37.83 5.92
N LYS A 287 48.13 38.09 5.02
CA LYS A 287 47.90 38.06 3.56
C LYS A 287 48.85 37.05 2.91
N PHE A 288 48.51 36.57 1.71
CA PHE A 288 49.43 35.74 0.93
C PHE A 288 50.73 36.50 0.67
N SER A 289 51.86 35.83 0.93
CA SER A 289 53.23 36.38 0.84
C SER A 289 53.54 37.03 -0.52
N ASP A 290 53.08 36.44 -1.63
CA ASP A 290 53.47 36.87 -2.99
C ASP A 290 52.70 38.07 -3.57
N GLY A 291 51.77 38.68 -2.83
CA GLY A 291 51.11 39.94 -3.23
C GLY A 291 50.31 39.95 -4.55
N ILE A 292 50.30 38.86 -5.31
CA ILE A 292 49.62 38.70 -6.60
C ILE A 292 48.58 37.58 -6.46
N MET A 293 47.31 37.91 -6.67
CA MET A 293 46.26 36.94 -6.97
C MET A 293 46.50 36.39 -8.38
N VAL A 294 47.38 35.41 -8.53
CA VAL A 294 47.29 34.52 -9.70
C VAL A 294 46.20 33.52 -9.36
N GLU A 295 45.20 33.35 -10.22
CA GLU A 295 44.03 32.46 -10.04
C GLU A 295 44.39 30.96 -9.84
N SER A 296 45.66 30.64 -9.61
CA SER A 296 46.25 29.30 -9.60
C SER A 296 47.02 28.94 -8.32
N THR A 297 47.25 29.86 -7.36
CA THR A 297 48.12 29.59 -6.18
C THR A 297 47.37 29.32 -4.87
N SER A 298 46.07 29.65 -4.80
CA SER A 298 45.21 29.35 -3.65
C SER A 298 44.35 28.10 -3.85
N ILE A 299 44.42 27.50 -5.03
CA ILE A 299 43.54 26.42 -5.46
C ILE A 299 44.38 25.19 -5.80
N VAL A 300 44.01 24.02 -5.27
CA VAL A 300 44.62 22.74 -5.66
C VAL A 300 43.56 21.73 -6.08
N VAL A 301 43.89 20.85 -7.03
CA VAL A 301 42.94 19.94 -7.69
C VAL A 301 43.30 18.49 -7.40
N CYS A 302 42.32 17.65 -7.07
CA CYS A 302 42.54 16.22 -6.85
C CYS A 302 42.68 15.46 -8.17
N GLN A 303 43.85 14.85 -8.40
CA GLN A 303 44.16 14.10 -9.63
C GLN A 303 43.88 12.59 -9.51
N ALA A 304 43.86 11.90 -10.65
CA ALA A 304 43.53 10.47 -10.76
C ALA A 304 44.57 9.54 -10.11
N ASN A 305 45.78 10.06 -9.85
CA ASN A 305 46.84 9.38 -9.12
C ASN A 305 46.70 9.52 -7.59
N GLY A 306 45.65 10.19 -7.10
CA GLY A 306 45.42 10.43 -5.68
C GLY A 306 46.28 11.53 -5.06
N LEU A 307 46.92 12.37 -5.90
CA LEU A 307 47.74 13.50 -5.45
C LEU A 307 47.04 14.84 -5.75
N TRP A 308 47.31 15.83 -4.90
CA TRP A 308 46.89 17.21 -5.10
C TRP A 308 47.82 17.91 -6.10
N LEU A 309 47.25 18.43 -7.20
CA LEU A 309 47.96 19.26 -8.17
C LEU A 309 47.98 20.71 -7.70
N GLY A 310 49.18 21.25 -7.51
CA GLY A 310 49.42 22.62 -7.08
C GLY A 310 50.25 22.67 -5.79
N ARG A 311 50.79 23.85 -5.44
CA ARG A 311 51.56 24.06 -4.20
C ARG A 311 50.74 24.90 -3.22
N PRO A 312 50.69 24.55 -1.92
CA PRO A 312 49.95 25.32 -0.94
C PRO A 312 50.59 26.72 -0.73
N PRO A 313 49.79 27.79 -0.56
CA PRO A 313 50.29 29.15 -0.42
C PRO A 313 50.78 29.47 1.00
N THR A 314 51.69 30.44 1.12
CA THR A 314 52.23 30.90 2.42
C THR A 314 51.57 32.20 2.87
N CYS A 315 51.12 32.26 4.14
CA CYS A 315 50.49 33.44 4.75
C CYS A 315 51.49 34.23 5.63
N GLU A 316 51.72 35.52 5.32
CA GLU A 316 52.63 36.41 6.04
C GLU A 316 51.96 37.69 6.58
N ARG A 317 52.50 38.24 7.68
CA ARG A 317 52.03 39.51 8.29
C ARG A 317 52.73 40.69 7.61
N LYS A 318 51.95 41.66 7.12
CA LYS A 318 52.46 42.92 6.57
C LYS A 318 53.17 43.72 7.68
N GLN A 319 54.51 43.83 7.66
CA GLN A 319 55.22 44.76 8.54
C GLN A 319 55.08 46.19 8.00
N THR A 320 54.46 47.08 8.77
CA THR A 320 54.49 48.53 8.52
C THR A 320 55.85 49.09 8.96
N CYS A 321 56.63 49.62 8.03
CA CYS A 321 57.86 50.36 8.33
C CYS A 321 57.55 51.61 9.19
N ALA A 322 58.37 51.86 10.20
CA ALA A 322 58.35 53.07 11.02
C ALA A 322 58.93 54.29 10.24
N PRO A 323 58.47 55.53 10.51
CA PRO A 323 59.03 56.74 9.90
C PRO A 323 60.43 57.09 10.47
N PRO A 324 61.30 57.80 9.72
CA PRO A 324 62.65 58.14 10.18
C PRO A 324 62.63 59.23 11.27
N LEU A 325 63.48 59.05 12.29
CA LEU A 325 63.67 59.93 13.45
C LEU A 325 64.32 61.28 13.08
N PRO A 326 64.01 62.39 13.78
CA PRO A 326 64.77 63.64 13.70
C PRO A 326 66.04 63.58 14.57
N ARG A 327 67.08 64.30 14.13
CA ARG A 327 68.40 64.41 14.75
C ARG A 327 68.33 65.05 16.14
N THR A 328 69.01 64.45 17.12
CA THR A 328 69.52 65.17 18.30
C THR A 328 70.93 64.68 18.65
N HIS A 329 71.84 65.63 18.81
CA HIS A 329 73.14 65.42 19.44
C HIS A 329 73.01 65.64 20.96
N SER A 330 73.82 64.91 21.72
CA SER A 330 74.49 65.24 23.00
C SER A 330 74.20 64.40 24.25
N VAL A 331 75.16 63.49 24.51
CA VAL A 331 75.97 63.24 25.74
C VAL A 331 75.34 62.74 27.08
N ALA A 332 75.88 61.57 27.52
CA ALA A 332 76.13 60.99 28.88
C ALA A 332 74.98 60.93 29.93
N SER A 333 74.76 59.87 30.73
CA SER A 333 75.68 59.12 31.61
C SER A 333 74.97 57.88 32.22
N LEU A 334 75.75 56.85 32.61
CA LEU A 334 75.45 55.63 33.42
C LEU A 334 74.95 55.95 34.87
N PRO A 335 74.69 54.99 35.83
CA PRO A 335 74.30 53.54 35.88
C PRO A 335 73.19 53.27 36.99
N PRO A 336 73.06 52.12 37.74
CA PRO A 336 72.81 50.69 37.39
C PRO A 336 71.76 49.90 38.27
N VAL A 337 71.64 48.57 38.01
CA VAL A 337 71.50 47.37 38.92
C VAL A 337 70.16 47.02 39.64
N LYS A 338 69.66 45.78 39.41
CA LYS A 338 69.32 44.63 40.34
C LYS A 338 68.26 43.69 39.68
N THR A 339 68.54 42.43 39.27
CA THR A 339 68.64 41.14 40.02
C THR A 339 67.40 40.79 40.85
N LEU A 340 66.89 39.55 41.02
CA LEU A 340 67.23 38.15 40.70
C LEU A 340 65.95 37.32 41.02
N GLY A 341 65.63 36.22 40.34
CA GLY A 341 65.77 34.86 40.90
C GLY A 341 64.42 34.10 40.90
N ARG A 342 64.28 32.95 40.20
CA ARG A 342 64.52 31.55 40.65
C ARG A 342 63.38 31.02 41.57
N GLN A 343 62.83 29.79 41.52
CA GLN A 343 63.13 28.52 40.83
C GLN A 343 62.07 27.43 41.16
N TYR A 344 61.78 26.53 40.19
CA TYR A 344 61.70 25.03 40.26
C TYR A 344 60.59 24.26 41.08
N PRO A 345 60.46 22.90 40.97
CA PRO A 345 59.64 22.17 39.99
C PRO A 345 58.90 20.92 40.60
N GLY A 346 58.33 20.02 39.79
CA GLY A 346 58.19 18.59 40.17
C GLY A 346 56.81 17.92 40.00
N SER A 347 56.78 16.90 39.13
CA SER A 347 55.74 15.91 38.78
C SER A 347 55.57 14.80 39.87
N PRO A 348 54.87 13.62 39.73
CA PRO A 348 54.07 13.05 38.61
C PRO A 348 52.80 12.18 38.95
N ARG A 349 52.04 11.85 37.87
CA ARG A 349 51.31 10.59 37.49
C ARG A 349 50.10 9.98 38.25
N GLY A 350 49.11 9.55 37.44
CA GLY A 350 48.29 8.32 37.60
C GLY A 350 46.76 8.50 37.43
N THR A 351 46.18 8.44 36.22
CA THR A 351 45.47 7.30 35.53
C THR A 351 44.08 6.84 36.03
N VAL A 352 43.19 6.65 35.04
CA VAL A 352 42.02 5.74 34.90
C VAL A 352 40.61 6.37 34.95
N ALA A 353 39.78 5.82 34.05
CA ALA A 353 38.55 6.26 33.41
C ALA A 353 37.23 6.08 34.20
N SER A 354 36.17 6.58 33.56
CA SER A 354 34.77 6.10 33.49
C SER A 354 33.68 6.77 34.37
N LEU A 355 32.72 7.36 33.65
CA LEU A 355 31.33 7.75 34.02
C LEU A 355 30.42 6.50 33.97
N PRO A 356 29.18 6.41 34.56
CA PRO A 356 28.06 7.36 34.42
C PRO A 356 27.09 7.41 35.67
N PRO A 357 25.74 7.58 35.58
CA PRO A 357 25.01 8.83 35.83
C PRO A 357 23.99 8.81 37.00
N VAL A 358 23.29 9.94 37.14
CA VAL A 358 22.45 10.43 38.28
C VAL A 358 20.96 10.04 38.16
N LYS A 359 20.33 9.79 39.32
CA LYS A 359 18.88 9.57 39.59
C LYS A 359 18.14 10.88 39.89
N THR A 360 16.83 10.96 39.61
CA THR A 360 15.85 11.66 40.46
C THR A 360 14.46 11.03 40.42
N SER A 361 13.75 11.20 41.54
CA SER A 361 12.52 10.54 42.00
C SER A 361 11.30 11.46 41.87
N GLY A 362 10.11 10.89 41.65
CA GLY A 362 8.81 11.57 41.65
C GLY A 362 7.77 10.76 42.45
N ARG A 363 6.95 11.47 43.23
CA ARG A 363 6.28 11.07 44.48
C ARG A 363 4.78 10.80 44.27
N GLN A 364 4.23 9.80 44.97
CA GLN A 364 2.80 9.45 45.03
C GLN A 364 1.98 10.46 45.87
N GLN A 365 0.73 10.72 45.47
CA GLN A 365 -0.32 11.36 46.29
C GLN A 365 -1.50 10.39 46.46
N SER A 366 -1.89 10.18 47.72
CA SER A 366 -3.03 9.39 48.19
C SER A 366 -4.25 10.29 48.40
N GLU A 367 -5.42 9.87 47.93
CA GLU A 367 -6.68 10.58 48.13
C GLU A 367 -7.44 9.98 49.34
N THR A 368 -7.63 10.80 50.38
CA THR A 368 -8.41 10.49 51.59
C THR A 368 -9.86 10.94 51.41
N GLN A 369 -10.82 10.01 51.47
CA GLN A 369 -12.25 10.32 51.40
C GLN A 369 -12.81 10.60 52.81
N LYS A 370 -13.41 11.79 52.98
CA LYS A 370 -14.02 12.31 54.21
C LYS A 370 -15.41 11.69 54.45
N CYS A 371 -15.70 11.27 55.69
CA CYS A 371 -17.07 11.07 56.17
C CYS A 371 -17.57 12.34 56.89
N PRO A 372 -18.82 12.79 56.68
CA PRO A 372 -19.41 13.86 57.47
C PRO A 372 -20.03 13.32 58.78
N HIS A 373 -19.73 14.00 59.88
CA HIS A 373 -20.42 13.83 61.17
C HIS A 373 -21.65 14.73 61.24
N THR A 374 -22.81 14.18 61.60
CA THR A 374 -23.86 14.84 62.39
C THR A 374 -24.67 13.79 63.14
N GLY A 375 -24.94 14.02 64.43
CA GLY A 375 -25.33 13.00 65.40
C GLY A 375 -26.83 12.85 65.73
N LEU A 376 -27.06 11.89 66.63
CA LEU A 376 -28.18 11.68 67.55
C LEU A 376 -29.55 11.26 66.98
N LEU A 377 -29.78 9.94 66.88
CA LEU A 377 -30.70 9.18 67.76
C LEU A 377 -30.72 7.69 67.34
N GLY A 378 -30.37 6.81 68.28
CA GLY A 378 -30.66 5.37 68.34
C GLY A 378 -30.82 4.54 67.05
N ARG A 379 -29.76 3.81 66.67
CA ARG A 379 -29.70 2.38 66.29
C ARG A 379 -28.41 2.15 65.50
N PHE A 380 -27.53 1.27 65.99
CA PHE A 380 -26.39 0.79 65.24
C PHE A 380 -26.87 0.11 63.94
N PRO A 381 -26.53 0.60 62.73
CA PRO A 381 -26.52 -0.27 61.58
C PRO A 381 -25.29 -1.17 61.71
N ARG A 382 -25.53 -2.47 61.84
CA ARG A 382 -24.48 -3.49 61.69
C ARG A 382 -23.83 -3.26 60.33
N CYS A 383 -22.53 -2.94 60.30
CA CYS A 383 -21.74 -3.06 59.09
C CYS A 383 -21.76 -4.53 58.67
N VAL A 384 -22.64 -4.87 57.73
CA VAL A 384 -22.50 -6.10 56.95
C VAL A 384 -21.24 -5.89 56.12
N THR A 385 -20.19 -6.66 56.42
CA THR A 385 -19.05 -6.79 55.52
C THR A 385 -19.54 -7.48 54.25
N THR A 386 -20.03 -6.69 53.29
CA THR A 386 -20.05 -7.12 51.91
C THR A 386 -18.60 -7.38 51.54
N ARG A 387 -18.27 -8.64 51.20
CA ARG A 387 -16.99 -8.95 50.56
C ARG A 387 -16.91 -8.05 49.33
N LEU A 388 -16.10 -7.00 49.34
CA LEU A 388 -15.79 -6.28 48.11
C LEU A 388 -15.19 -7.32 47.17
N ALA A 389 -15.84 -7.53 46.03
CA ALA A 389 -15.31 -8.39 44.99
C ALA A 389 -13.90 -7.86 44.64
N LYS A 390 -12.89 -8.74 44.74
CA LYS A 390 -11.54 -8.47 44.27
C LYS A 390 -11.65 -8.18 42.77
N THR A 391 -11.60 -6.91 42.40
CA THR A 391 -11.84 -6.41 41.04
C THR A 391 -10.70 -5.48 40.63
N CYS A 392 -10.33 -5.53 39.36
CA CYS A 392 -9.36 -4.63 38.77
C CYS A 392 -9.96 -3.23 38.52
N PRO A 393 -9.14 -2.18 38.35
CA PRO A 393 -9.62 -0.85 37.98
C PRO A 393 -10.40 -0.88 36.66
N ALA A 394 -11.46 -0.09 36.54
CA ALA A 394 -12.22 0.03 35.29
C ALA A 394 -11.34 0.54 34.15
N LEU A 395 -11.40 -0.12 33.00
CA LEU A 395 -10.70 0.27 31.78
C LEU A 395 -11.55 1.21 30.93
N SER A 396 -10.91 2.16 30.26
CA SER A 396 -11.55 2.98 29.23
C SER A 396 -11.18 2.46 27.84
N ALA A 397 -12.12 2.58 26.90
CA ALA A 397 -11.85 2.24 25.51
C ALA A 397 -10.75 3.16 24.95
N PRO A 398 -9.85 2.62 24.09
CA PRO A 398 -8.86 3.42 23.40
C PRO A 398 -9.53 4.45 22.49
N ARG A 399 -8.89 5.60 22.28
CA ARG A 399 -9.37 6.63 21.36
C ARG A 399 -9.51 6.03 19.97
N ASP A 400 -10.65 6.23 19.32
CA ASP A 400 -11.00 5.62 18.03
C ASP A 400 -11.09 4.07 18.06
N GLY A 401 -11.41 3.49 19.22
CA GLY A 401 -11.68 2.06 19.40
C GLY A 401 -12.74 1.75 20.45
N PHE A 402 -12.91 0.47 20.76
CA PHE A 402 -13.94 -0.08 21.64
C PHE A 402 -13.39 -1.22 22.51
N ILE A 403 -14.16 -1.59 23.53
CA ILE A 403 -13.91 -2.76 24.38
C ILE A 403 -15.08 -3.72 24.19
N GLU A 404 -14.81 -5.01 23.95
CA GLU A 404 -15.87 -6.02 23.72
C GLU A 404 -16.59 -6.42 25.01
N ASN A 405 -15.88 -6.42 26.15
CA ASN A 405 -16.41 -6.78 27.47
C ASN A 405 -15.81 -5.89 28.60
N ASP A 406 -16.65 -5.39 29.50
CA ASP A 406 -16.28 -4.46 30.57
C ASP A 406 -16.16 -5.13 31.96
N GLU A 407 -16.06 -6.47 31.98
CA GLU A 407 -15.90 -7.23 33.21
C GLU A 407 -14.52 -7.00 33.85
N VAL A 408 -14.51 -6.79 35.17
CA VAL A 408 -13.30 -6.43 35.93
C VAL A 408 -12.94 -7.45 37.02
N THR A 409 -13.46 -8.68 36.97
CA THR A 409 -13.18 -9.71 37.99
C THR A 409 -11.85 -10.42 37.73
N VAL A 410 -11.16 -10.89 38.77
CA VAL A 410 -9.86 -11.58 38.62
C VAL A 410 -10.01 -12.82 37.72
N GLY A 411 -9.15 -12.93 36.71
CA GLY A 411 -9.18 -13.97 35.67
C GLY A 411 -9.99 -13.62 34.42
N THR A 412 -10.63 -12.44 34.38
CA THR A 412 -11.29 -11.95 33.15
C THR A 412 -10.27 -11.45 32.14
N VAL A 413 -10.54 -11.71 30.87
CA VAL A 413 -9.77 -11.21 29.74
C VAL A 413 -10.61 -10.19 28.98
N VAL A 414 -10.11 -8.96 28.91
CA VAL A 414 -10.73 -7.86 28.19
C VAL A 414 -10.14 -7.75 26.78
N ILE A 415 -10.98 -7.66 25.76
CA ILE A 415 -10.58 -7.55 24.35
C ILE A 415 -10.80 -6.12 23.86
N PHE A 416 -9.75 -5.56 23.24
CA PHE A 416 -9.78 -4.23 22.63
C PHE A 416 -9.94 -4.34 21.11
N GLY A 417 -10.84 -3.52 20.56
CA GLY A 417 -11.03 -3.35 19.12
C GLY A 417 -10.79 -1.90 18.69
N CYS A 418 -10.56 -1.69 17.39
CA CYS A 418 -10.47 -0.36 16.79
C CYS A 418 -11.63 -0.13 15.82
N ASN A 419 -12.05 1.12 15.68
CA ASN A 419 -13.07 1.51 14.72
C ASN A 419 -12.55 1.33 13.28
N LYS A 420 -13.47 1.23 12.32
CA LYS A 420 -13.12 1.03 10.90
C LYS A 420 -12.13 2.11 10.41
N GLY A 421 -11.05 1.69 9.75
CA GLY A 421 -9.98 2.58 9.29
C GLY A 421 -8.87 2.81 10.31
N TYR A 422 -8.90 2.14 11.46
CA TYR A 422 -7.85 2.17 12.48
C TYR A 422 -7.36 0.76 12.82
N LYS A 423 -6.06 0.62 13.03
CA LYS A 423 -5.38 -0.63 13.40
C LYS A 423 -4.84 -0.55 14.82
N LEU A 424 -5.00 -1.62 15.57
CA LEU A 424 -4.59 -1.70 16.97
C LEU A 424 -3.07 -1.81 17.10
N ALA A 425 -2.45 -0.84 17.78
CA ALA A 425 -1.04 -0.81 18.11
C ALA A 425 -0.88 -1.11 19.61
N GLY A 426 -0.55 -2.36 19.92
CA GLY A 426 -0.42 -2.87 21.28
C GLY A 426 -0.93 -4.30 21.40
N LYS A 427 -1.08 -4.81 22.63
CA LYS A 427 -1.71 -6.10 22.87
C LYS A 427 -3.23 -5.99 22.69
N PRO A 428 -3.86 -6.90 21.93
CA PRO A 428 -5.31 -6.85 21.69
C PRO A 428 -6.13 -7.30 22.91
N THR A 429 -5.49 -7.93 23.90
CA THR A 429 -6.15 -8.44 25.09
C THR A 429 -5.38 -8.08 26.35
N THR A 430 -6.11 -7.90 27.46
CA THR A 430 -5.52 -7.73 28.79
C THR A 430 -6.29 -8.53 29.84
N GLU A 431 -5.57 -9.25 30.69
CA GLU A 431 -6.15 -10.06 31.76
C GLU A 431 -6.06 -9.37 33.13
N CYS A 432 -7.12 -9.48 33.93
CA CYS A 432 -7.14 -9.01 35.33
C CYS A 432 -6.43 -10.01 36.24
N GLN A 433 -5.23 -9.65 36.68
CA GLN A 433 -4.36 -10.55 37.46
C GLN A 433 -4.76 -10.63 38.94
N PRO A 434 -4.34 -11.69 39.67
CA PRO A 434 -4.57 -11.81 41.12
C PRO A 434 -3.99 -10.65 41.96
N SER A 435 -3.00 -9.93 41.41
CA SER A 435 -2.43 -8.70 41.97
C SER A 435 -3.34 -7.47 41.86
N LEU A 436 -4.55 -7.61 41.32
CA LEU A 436 -5.50 -6.52 41.04
C LEU A 436 -4.96 -5.49 40.03
N THR A 437 -4.12 -5.95 39.12
CA THR A 437 -3.53 -5.16 38.04
C THR A 437 -3.80 -5.81 36.69
N TRP A 438 -3.92 -4.98 35.65
CA TRP A 438 -4.04 -5.46 34.29
C TRP A 438 -2.69 -5.94 33.76
N SER A 439 -2.69 -7.08 33.06
CA SER A 439 -1.48 -7.69 32.47
C SER A 439 -0.78 -6.81 31.41
N SER A 440 -1.52 -5.87 30.81
CA SER A 440 -1.02 -4.93 29.81
C SER A 440 -1.79 -3.61 29.83
N SER A 441 -1.16 -2.55 29.33
CA SER A 441 -1.75 -1.21 29.19
C SER A 441 -2.73 -1.14 28.01
N ILE A 442 -3.66 -0.17 28.06
CA ILE A 442 -4.61 0.11 26.98
C ILE A 442 -3.85 0.38 25.66
N PRO A 443 -4.15 -0.32 24.57
CA PRO A 443 -3.49 -0.16 23.27
C PRO A 443 -3.91 1.14 22.57
N SER A 444 -3.20 1.56 21.53
CA SER A 444 -3.54 2.76 20.75
C SER A 444 -4.09 2.38 19.38
N CYS A 445 -5.20 2.97 18.95
CA CYS A 445 -5.72 2.79 17.59
C CYS A 445 -5.05 3.79 16.65
N GLN A 446 -4.22 3.30 15.74
CA GLN A 446 -3.51 4.11 14.75
C GLN A 446 -4.27 4.08 13.42
N MET A 447 -4.39 5.23 12.76
CA MET A 447 -5.06 5.31 11.47
C MET A 447 -4.35 4.45 10.40
N VAL A 448 -5.14 3.74 9.59
CA VAL A 448 -4.63 2.98 8.45
C VAL A 448 -4.25 3.95 7.35
N THR A 449 -3.03 3.82 6.82
CA THR A 449 -2.52 4.63 5.70
C THR A 449 -1.96 3.73 4.61
N CYS A 450 -2.32 4.01 3.36
CA CYS A 450 -1.77 3.32 2.21
C CYS A 450 -0.56 4.12 1.65
N ARG A 451 0.35 3.42 0.97
CA ARG A 451 1.43 4.07 0.20
C ARG A 451 1.23 3.74 -1.27
N ALA A 452 0.98 4.75 -2.10
CA ALA A 452 0.86 4.52 -3.54
C ALA A 452 2.27 4.33 -4.14
N ALA A 453 2.44 3.28 -4.94
CA ALA A 453 3.68 3.07 -5.68
C ALA A 453 3.78 4.08 -6.84
N PRO A 454 5.00 4.58 -7.15
CA PRO A 454 5.22 5.36 -8.36
C PRO A 454 4.94 4.50 -9.61
N LEU A 455 4.39 5.13 -10.64
CA LEU A 455 4.05 4.48 -11.91
C LEU A 455 5.15 4.78 -12.93
N GLU A 456 5.78 3.74 -13.50
CA GLU A 456 6.75 3.93 -14.58
C GLU A 456 6.05 4.42 -15.85
N HIS A 457 6.64 5.42 -16.52
CA HIS A 457 6.06 6.09 -17.69
C HIS A 457 4.64 6.63 -17.44
N GLY A 458 4.40 7.13 -16.23
CA GLY A 458 3.15 7.76 -15.82
C GLY A 458 3.27 8.54 -14.53
N ARG A 459 2.15 9.08 -14.08
CA ARG A 459 2.02 9.85 -12.84
C ARG A 459 0.89 9.32 -11.98
N VAL A 460 1.09 9.40 -10.67
CA VAL A 460 0.06 9.12 -9.66
C VAL A 460 -0.31 10.41 -8.96
N ASN A 461 -1.60 10.72 -8.90
CA ASN A 461 -2.12 11.91 -8.24
C ASN A 461 -2.65 11.53 -6.85
N VAL A 462 -1.80 11.69 -5.82
CA VAL A 462 -2.09 11.46 -4.40
C VAL A 462 -1.31 12.40 -3.49
N THR A 463 -1.82 12.60 -2.27
CA THR A 463 -1.11 13.29 -1.19
C THR A 463 -0.09 12.37 -0.50
N ALA A 464 0.94 12.95 0.14
CA ALA A 464 2.01 12.20 0.82
C ALA A 464 1.52 11.28 1.97
N VAL A 465 0.32 11.54 2.49
CA VAL A 465 -0.40 10.67 3.43
C VAL A 465 -1.73 10.30 2.78
N THR A 466 -2.04 9.00 2.69
CA THR A 466 -3.32 8.52 2.15
C THR A 466 -4.06 7.71 3.22
N PRO A 467 -4.92 8.36 4.05
CA PRO A 467 -5.75 7.64 5.02
C PRO A 467 -6.71 6.65 4.34
N PHE A 468 -7.21 5.69 5.12
CA PHE A 468 -8.36 4.85 4.74
C PHE A 468 -9.45 5.66 4.02
N GLY A 469 -9.93 5.15 2.89
CA GLY A 469 -10.92 5.81 2.03
C GLY A 469 -10.36 6.81 1.02
N SER A 470 -9.06 7.12 1.04
CA SER A 470 -8.42 7.97 0.02
C SER A 470 -8.41 7.30 -1.35
N ALA A 471 -8.47 8.11 -2.41
CA ALA A 471 -8.38 7.64 -3.79
C ALA A 471 -7.06 8.06 -4.46
N ALA A 472 -6.41 7.12 -5.15
CA ALA A 472 -5.26 7.34 -6.00
C ALA A 472 -5.65 7.26 -7.47
N ALA A 473 -5.41 8.34 -8.22
CA ALA A 473 -5.64 8.37 -9.66
C ALA A 473 -4.32 8.21 -10.42
N TYR A 474 -4.34 7.37 -11.45
CA TYR A 474 -3.17 7.04 -12.27
C TYR A 474 -3.40 7.50 -13.71
N ASP A 475 -2.40 8.15 -14.29
CA ASP A 475 -2.37 8.54 -15.71
C ASP A 475 -1.02 8.15 -16.31
N CYS A 476 -1.01 7.68 -17.56
CA CYS A 476 0.23 7.42 -18.28
C CYS A 476 0.78 8.66 -18.98
N ASP A 477 2.09 8.65 -19.22
CA ASP A 477 2.76 9.64 -20.06
C ASP A 477 2.35 9.49 -21.52
N LEU A 478 2.59 10.52 -22.33
CA LEU A 478 2.26 10.52 -23.76
C LEU A 478 2.90 9.33 -24.49
N GLY A 479 2.10 8.59 -25.28
CA GLY A 479 2.54 7.40 -26.01
C GLY A 479 2.40 6.08 -25.26
N PHE A 480 1.83 6.10 -24.05
CA PHE A 480 1.51 4.91 -23.26
C PHE A 480 0.02 4.88 -22.89
N VAL A 481 -0.56 3.68 -22.83
CA VAL A 481 -1.93 3.43 -22.41
C VAL A 481 -1.94 2.72 -21.05
N LEU A 482 -2.85 3.15 -20.17
CA LEU A 482 -2.98 2.57 -18.85
C LEU A 482 -3.69 1.21 -18.95
N VAL A 483 -3.02 0.16 -18.48
CA VAL A 483 -3.59 -1.19 -18.34
C VAL A 483 -3.87 -1.43 -16.86
N GLY A 484 -5.16 -1.55 -16.53
CA GLY A 484 -5.64 -1.74 -15.16
C GLY A 484 -6.59 -0.64 -14.70
N GLN A 485 -6.79 -0.54 -13.39
CA GLN A 485 -7.73 0.42 -12.80
C GLN A 485 -7.12 1.83 -12.75
N ARG A 486 -7.84 2.80 -13.30
CA ARG A 486 -7.43 4.23 -13.30
C ARG A 486 -7.48 4.86 -11.91
N VAL A 487 -8.39 4.40 -11.06
CA VAL A 487 -8.56 4.92 -9.70
C VAL A 487 -8.57 3.74 -8.73
N ARG A 488 -7.75 3.83 -7.68
CA ARG A 488 -7.70 2.83 -6.59
C ARG A 488 -8.04 3.49 -5.27
N VAL A 489 -8.68 2.76 -4.35
CA VAL A 489 -9.12 3.27 -3.04
C VAL A 489 -8.37 2.54 -1.92
N CYS A 490 -7.92 3.28 -0.90
CA CYS A 490 -7.25 2.73 0.26
C CYS A 490 -8.25 1.98 1.16
N LEU A 491 -8.05 0.68 1.32
CA LEU A 491 -8.91 -0.21 2.10
C LEU A 491 -8.56 -0.17 3.60
N ASP A 492 -9.45 -0.69 4.44
CA ASP A 492 -9.26 -0.81 5.89
C ASP A 492 -8.17 -1.83 6.27
N THR A 493 -7.74 -2.65 5.31
CA THR A 493 -6.58 -3.55 5.43
C THR A 493 -5.23 -2.80 5.35
N GLY A 494 -5.21 -1.58 4.81
CA GLY A 494 -3.98 -0.85 4.48
C GLY A 494 -3.43 -1.14 3.09
N GLU A 495 -4.20 -1.85 2.26
CA GLU A 495 -3.89 -2.10 0.86
C GLU A 495 -4.78 -1.28 -0.08
N TRP A 496 -4.29 -1.00 -1.28
CA TRP A 496 -5.08 -0.35 -2.33
C TRP A 496 -5.98 -1.36 -3.03
N SER A 497 -7.20 -0.96 -3.37
CA SER A 497 -8.14 -1.78 -4.13
C SER A 497 -7.56 -2.28 -5.46
N GLY A 498 -7.76 -3.55 -5.79
CA GLY A 498 -7.32 -4.14 -7.05
C GLY A 498 -5.80 -4.24 -7.22
N SER A 499 -5.35 -4.59 -8.43
CA SER A 499 -3.93 -4.71 -8.78
C SER A 499 -3.30 -3.36 -9.15
N ASN A 500 -1.96 -3.27 -9.08
CA ASN A 500 -1.25 -2.06 -9.51
C ASN A 500 -1.38 -1.87 -11.03
N PRO A 501 -1.84 -0.71 -11.53
CA PRO A 501 -1.90 -0.45 -12.96
C PRO A 501 -0.49 -0.25 -13.51
N HIS A 502 -0.32 -0.52 -14.80
CA HIS A 502 0.95 -0.29 -15.50
C HIS A 502 0.70 0.39 -16.85
N CYS A 503 1.69 1.15 -17.30
CA CYS A 503 1.63 1.84 -18.57
C CYS A 503 2.22 0.95 -19.67
N HIS A 504 1.40 0.55 -20.62
CA HIS A 504 1.84 -0.19 -21.79
C HIS A 504 2.09 0.76 -22.96
N ARG A 505 3.20 0.57 -23.68
CA ARG A 505 3.51 1.42 -24.83
C ARG A 505 2.49 1.20 -25.95
N ILE A 506 1.95 2.27 -26.52
CA ILE A 506 1.02 2.18 -27.65
C ILE A 506 1.82 1.74 -28.89
N LYS A 507 1.54 0.54 -29.41
CA LYS A 507 2.07 0.05 -30.69
C LYS A 507 0.98 0.22 -31.76
N CYS A 508 1.16 1.17 -32.68
CA CYS A 508 0.27 1.28 -33.83
C CYS A 508 0.41 0.10 -34.78
N LYS A 509 -0.67 -0.21 -35.52
CA LYS A 509 -0.62 -1.17 -36.64
C LYS A 509 0.52 -0.81 -37.58
N THR A 510 1.30 -1.79 -38.04
CA THR A 510 2.39 -1.56 -39.00
C THR A 510 1.85 -0.73 -40.19
N PRO A 511 2.50 0.39 -40.55
CA PRO A 511 2.12 1.19 -41.71
C PRO A 511 2.03 0.30 -42.95
N LEU A 512 0.97 0.45 -43.75
CA LEU A 512 0.86 -0.28 -45.00
C LEU A 512 1.95 0.20 -45.97
N GLU A 513 2.53 -0.73 -46.72
CA GLU A 513 3.54 -0.41 -47.74
C GLU A 513 2.97 0.54 -48.80
N LEU A 514 3.72 1.60 -49.11
CA LEU A 514 3.33 2.60 -50.10
C LEU A 514 3.81 2.15 -51.48
N GLN A 515 2.89 1.84 -52.41
CA GLN A 515 3.28 1.48 -53.77
C GLN A 515 3.92 2.68 -54.49
N HIS A 516 5.11 2.46 -55.06
CA HIS A 516 5.94 3.50 -55.69
C HIS A 516 6.35 4.64 -54.75
N GLY A 517 6.53 4.32 -53.46
CA GLY A 517 7.05 5.22 -52.46
C GLY A 517 7.68 4.47 -51.28
N GLU A 518 8.18 5.22 -50.32
CA GLU A 518 8.78 4.71 -49.10
C GLU A 518 8.11 5.31 -47.86
N VAL A 519 8.05 4.50 -46.79
CA VAL A 519 7.55 4.91 -45.48
C VAL A 519 8.75 5.08 -44.55
N VAL A 520 9.07 6.32 -44.23
CA VAL A 520 10.16 6.67 -43.33
C VAL A 520 9.60 6.77 -41.91
N VAL A 521 9.97 5.83 -41.05
CA VAL A 521 9.69 5.91 -39.62
C VAL A 521 10.65 6.93 -39.01
N ASP A 522 10.12 7.92 -38.31
CA ASP A 522 10.92 8.92 -37.62
C ASP A 522 11.73 8.25 -36.50
N ARG A 523 13.07 8.37 -36.57
CA ARG A 523 13.99 7.73 -35.63
C ARG A 523 13.90 8.33 -34.23
N GLU A 524 13.45 9.58 -34.11
CA GLU A 524 13.29 10.28 -32.83
C GLU A 524 11.87 10.11 -32.26
N ASN A 525 10.88 9.92 -33.12
CA ASN A 525 9.47 9.76 -32.74
C ASN A 525 8.84 8.54 -33.42
N LEU A 526 8.97 7.36 -32.81
CA LEU A 526 8.40 6.10 -33.33
C LEU A 526 6.86 6.10 -33.49
N ASN A 527 6.17 7.12 -32.96
CA ASN A 527 4.73 7.36 -33.15
C ASN A 527 4.44 8.28 -34.36
N ARG A 528 5.43 8.60 -35.19
CA ARG A 528 5.35 9.46 -36.37
C ARG A 528 5.95 8.75 -37.57
N VAL A 529 5.20 8.70 -38.66
CA VAL A 529 5.64 8.12 -39.95
C VAL A 529 5.47 9.15 -41.05
N ILE A 530 6.43 9.17 -41.97
CA ILE A 530 6.49 10.09 -43.11
C ILE A 530 6.38 9.26 -44.39
N TYR A 531 5.54 9.68 -45.32
CA TYR A 531 5.35 9.02 -46.61
C TYR A 531 6.01 9.85 -47.71
N VAL A 532 6.84 9.20 -48.53
CA VAL A 532 7.60 9.83 -49.63
C VAL A 532 7.37 9.04 -50.91
N CYS A 533 6.99 9.72 -51.99
CA CYS A 533 6.86 9.07 -53.31
C CYS A 533 8.20 9.02 -54.04
N HIS A 534 8.38 8.01 -54.89
CA HIS A 534 9.53 7.95 -55.80
C HIS A 534 9.49 9.11 -56.82
N GLU A 535 10.64 9.42 -57.42
CA GLU A 535 10.77 10.56 -58.35
C GLU A 535 9.73 10.51 -59.48
N GLY A 536 9.07 11.64 -59.70
CA GLY A 536 8.07 11.82 -60.77
C GLY A 536 6.61 11.54 -60.38
N LEU A 537 6.35 11.11 -59.14
CA LEU A 537 5.00 10.82 -58.63
C LEU A 537 4.57 11.82 -57.55
N VAL A 538 3.27 12.11 -57.48
CA VAL A 538 2.68 13.05 -56.52
C VAL A 538 1.97 12.29 -55.40
N LEU A 539 2.19 12.71 -54.16
CA LEU A 539 1.53 12.13 -52.99
C LEU A 539 0.09 12.69 -52.85
N GLU A 540 -0.90 11.82 -52.98
CA GLU A 540 -2.30 12.08 -52.62
C GLU A 540 -2.55 11.63 -51.17
N GLY A 541 -2.72 12.60 -50.26
CA GLY A 541 -3.01 12.34 -48.84
C GLY A 541 -2.00 13.01 -47.90
N PRO A 542 -2.11 12.76 -46.58
CA PRO A 542 -1.21 13.36 -45.60
C PRO A 542 0.21 12.76 -45.70
N ASN A 543 1.21 13.63 -45.84
CA ASN A 543 2.62 13.24 -45.88
C ASN A 543 3.19 12.78 -44.53
N VAL A 544 2.50 13.06 -43.42
CA VAL A 544 2.87 12.66 -42.07
C VAL A 544 1.64 12.08 -41.36
N ARG A 545 1.80 10.93 -40.71
CA ARG A 545 0.75 10.35 -39.85
C ARG A 545 1.28 10.11 -38.44
N MET A 546 0.46 10.40 -37.46
CA MET A 546 0.75 10.20 -36.03
C MET A 546 -0.08 9.05 -35.46
N CYS A 547 0.53 8.27 -34.57
CA CYS A 547 -0.12 7.19 -33.85
C CYS A 547 -1.05 7.79 -32.78
N THR A 548 -2.34 7.46 -32.85
CA THR A 548 -3.36 7.93 -31.90
C THR A 548 -3.47 7.01 -30.68
N ASP A 549 -4.13 7.49 -29.62
CA ASP A 549 -4.39 6.75 -28.39
C ASP A 549 -5.20 5.46 -28.59
N ALA A 550 -5.87 5.34 -29.74
CA ALA A 550 -6.61 4.15 -30.16
C ALA A 550 -5.74 3.11 -30.93
N GLY A 551 -4.42 3.34 -31.06
CA GLY A 551 -3.51 2.47 -31.81
C GLY A 551 -3.70 2.55 -33.33
N THR A 552 -4.34 3.60 -33.84
CA THR A 552 -4.57 3.84 -35.28
C THR A 552 -3.82 5.08 -35.78
N TRP A 553 -3.45 5.11 -37.06
CA TRP A 553 -2.77 6.25 -37.68
C TRP A 553 -3.75 7.37 -38.01
N SER A 554 -3.40 8.60 -37.66
CA SER A 554 -4.20 9.80 -37.94
C SER A 554 -4.39 10.03 -39.45
N GLY A 555 -5.56 10.53 -39.85
CA GLY A 555 -5.84 10.93 -41.23
C GLY A 555 -6.10 9.77 -42.19
N THR A 556 -6.27 10.09 -43.47
CA THR A 556 -6.52 9.12 -44.55
C THR A 556 -5.24 8.44 -45.03
N GLU A 557 -5.38 7.30 -45.71
CA GLU A 557 -4.25 6.53 -46.23
C GLU A 557 -3.62 7.20 -47.47
N PRO A 558 -2.31 7.51 -47.48
CA PRO A 558 -1.65 8.19 -48.60
C PRO A 558 -1.37 7.26 -49.78
N LYS A 559 -1.35 7.81 -51.00
CA LYS A 559 -1.05 7.08 -52.24
C LYS A 559 -0.16 7.91 -53.17
N CYS A 560 0.71 7.27 -53.95
CA CYS A 560 1.50 7.92 -55.00
C CYS A 560 0.82 7.74 -56.37
N ARG A 561 0.71 8.82 -57.15
CA ARG A 561 0.13 8.82 -58.50
C ARG A 561 0.94 9.60 -59.52
#